data_AF-A0A3C0R890-F1
#
_entry.id   AF-A0A3C0R890-F1
#
_cell.length_a   1.000
_cell.length_b   1.000
_cell.length_c   1.000
_cell.angle_alpha   90.00
_cell.angle_beta   90.00
_cell.angle_gamma   90.00
#
_symmetry.space_group_name_H-M   'P 1'
#
loop_
_entity.id
_entity.type
_entity.pdbx_description
1 polymer ?
#
loop_
_entity_poly.entity_id
_entity_poly.type
_entity_poly.pdbx_seq_one_letter_code
_entity_poly.pdbx_strand_id
1 'polypeptide(L)' 'NDAYITQLNTYQEPESGLFIVTLRINKAEISDIVATFQRYEYAVRYYFGDEQYANELKSNYDHLLNYLNI' A
#
# COMPACT_ATOMS: atom_id res chain seq x y z
N ASN A 1 5.44 -13.73 6.66
CA ASN A 1 5.16 -13.11 5.35
C ASN A 1 5.30 -14.18 4.28
N ASP A 2 4.31 -15.05 4.13
CA ASP A 2 4.32 -16.13 3.13
C ASP A 2 3.84 -15.60 1.76
N ALA A 3 4.53 -14.58 1.26
CA ALA A 3 4.28 -13.99 -0.04
C ALA A 3 5.50 -14.20 -0.95
N TYR A 4 5.24 -14.56 -2.19
CA TYR A 4 6.25 -14.81 -3.22
C TYR A 4 6.09 -13.78 -4.34
N ILE A 5 7.22 -13.33 -4.87
CA ILE A 5 7.26 -12.42 -6.01
C ILE A 5 6.99 -13.24 -7.27
N THR A 6 5.92 -12.91 -7.99
CA THR A 6 5.55 -13.55 -9.25
C THR A 6 6.11 -12.80 -10.46
N GLN A 7 6.28 -11.48 -10.35
CA GLN A 7 6.95 -10.66 -11.36
C GLN A 7 7.74 -9.54 -10.69
N LEU A 8 8.87 -9.18 -11.29
CA LEU A 8 9.71 -8.06 -10.89
C LEU A 8 10.11 -7.28 -12.14
N ASN A 9 9.86 -5.98 -12.14
CA ASN A 9 10.31 -5.07 -13.17
C ASN A 9 11.04 -3.90 -12.52
N THR A 10 12.06 -3.39 -13.20
CA THR A 10 12.85 -2.27 -12.72
C THR A 10 12.93 -1.20 -13.77
N TYR A 11 12.88 0.05 -13.34
CA TYR A 11 13.00 1.21 -14.20
C TYR A 11 13.79 2.28 -13.49
N GLN A 12 14.79 2.85 -14.17
CA GLN A 12 15.54 3.98 -13.66
C GLN A 12 14.91 5.25 -14.21
N GLU A 13 14.41 6.11 -13.32
CA GLU A 13 13.79 7.37 -13.69
C GLU A 13 14.88 8.39 -14.01
N PRO A 14 15.01 8.86 -15.28
CA PRO A 14 16.12 9.71 -15.68
C PRO A 14 16.10 11.10 -15.03
N GLU A 15 14.91 11.64 -14.72
CA GLU A 15 14.76 12.99 -14.17
C GLU A 15 15.15 13.07 -12.69
N SER A 16 14.72 12.10 -11.88
CA SER A 16 15.00 12.07 -10.44
C SER A 16 16.23 11.26 -10.07
N GLY A 17 16.72 10.41 -10.98
CA GLY A 17 17.75 9.42 -10.70
C GLY A 17 17.28 8.25 -9.83
N LEU A 18 15.97 8.16 -9.52
CA LEU A 18 15.45 7.12 -8.64
C LEU A 18 15.35 5.77 -9.34
N PHE A 19 15.68 4.71 -8.60
CA PHE A 19 15.51 3.34 -9.04
C PHE A 19 14.14 2.82 -8.60
N ILE A 20 13.24 2.66 -9.56
CA ILE A 20 11.87 2.23 -9.34
C ILE A 20 11.80 0.72 -9.52
N VAL A 21 11.19 0.04 -8.55
CA VAL A 21 10.96 -1.40 -8.57
C VAL A 21 9.47 -1.66 -8.50
N THR A 22 8.94 -2.37 -9.48
CA THR A 22 7.55 -2.80 -9.54
C THR A 22 7.49 -4.29 -9.25
N LEU A 23 6.81 -4.65 -8.17
CA LEU A 23 6.66 -6.04 -7.71
C LEU A 23 5.22 -6.49 -7.89
N ARG A 24 5.03 -7.68 -8.48
CA ARG A 24 3.78 -8.44 -8.38
C ARG A 24 3.99 -9.58 -7.40
N ILE A 25 3.06 -9.74 -6.48
CA ILE A 25 3.11 -10.77 -5.44
C ILE A 25 1.85 -11.64 -5.47
N ASN A 26 1.94 -12.88 -5.01
CA ASN A 26 0.83 -13.84 -4.98
C ASN A 26 -0.08 -13.70 -3.73
N LYS A 27 -0.20 -12.50 -3.18
CA LYS A 27 -1.01 -12.23 -1.98
C LYS A 27 -1.91 -11.02 -2.23
N ALA A 28 -3.21 -11.16 -1.91
CA ALA A 28 -4.21 -10.11 -2.08
C ALA A 28 -4.11 -9.03 -0.99
N GLU A 29 -3.94 -9.44 0.26
CA GLU A 29 -3.70 -8.56 1.40
C GLU A 29 -2.24 -8.11 1.44
N ILE A 30 -1.96 -6.87 1.04
CA ILE A 30 -0.59 -6.37 0.89
C ILE A 30 -0.17 -5.35 1.95
N SER A 31 -1.07 -5.00 2.88
CA SER A 31 -0.87 -4.00 3.93
C SER A 31 0.40 -4.26 4.76
N ASP A 32 0.61 -5.49 5.22
CA ASP A 32 1.81 -5.87 6.00
C ASP A 32 3.12 -5.70 5.23
N ILE A 33 3.04 -5.92 3.91
CA ILE A 33 4.19 -5.82 2.99
C ILE A 33 4.51 -4.35 2.74
N VAL A 34 3.48 -3.52 2.49
CA VAL A 34 3.61 -2.07 2.36
C VAL A 34 4.18 -1.45 3.64
N ALA A 35 3.63 -1.80 4.80
CA ALA A 35 4.13 -1.33 6.10
C ALA A 35 5.59 -1.74 6.34
N THR A 36 5.98 -2.92 5.88
CA THR A 36 7.38 -3.37 5.94
C THR A 36 8.29 -2.52 5.06
N PHE A 37 7.90 -2.21 3.82
CA PHE A 37 8.69 -1.33 2.95
C PHE A 37 8.81 0.09 3.52
N GLN A 38 7.74 0.65 4.05
CA GLN A 38 7.76 1.96 4.71
C GLN A 38 8.67 1.96 5.95
N ARG A 39 8.64 0.89 6.76
CA ARG A 39 9.52 0.74 7.93
C ARG A 39 11.01 0.73 7.58
N TYR A 40 11.37 0.26 6.39
CA TYR A 40 12.74 0.30 5.87
C TYR A 40 13.02 1.54 5.01
N GLU A 41 12.18 2.58 5.14
CA GLU A 41 12.36 3.87 4.48
C GLU A 41 12.33 3.81 2.94
N TYR A 42 11.71 2.77 2.37
CA TYR A 42 11.43 2.73 0.94
C TYR A 42 10.22 3.61 0.60
N ALA A 43 10.35 4.42 -0.46
CA ALA A 43 9.26 5.23 -0.99
C ALA A 43 8.27 4.37 -1.80
N VAL A 44 7.14 3.99 -1.16
CA VAL A 44 6.05 3.28 -1.83
C VAL A 44 5.23 4.27 -2.65
N ARG A 45 5.43 4.30 -3.98
CA ARG A 45 4.71 5.22 -4.88
C ARG A 45 3.26 4.81 -5.13
N TYR A 46 3.04 3.50 -5.35
CA TYR A 46 1.73 2.92 -5.63
C TYR A 46 1.69 1.49 -5.09
N TYR A 47 0.51 1.06 -4.65
CA TYR A 47 0.24 -0.34 -4.29
C TYR A 47 -1.22 -0.68 -4.66
N PHE A 48 -1.48 -1.94 -4.99
CA PHE A 48 -2.81 -2.43 -5.37
C PHE A 48 -3.06 -3.79 -4.70
N GLY A 49 -4.03 -3.84 -3.80
CA GLY A 49 -4.44 -5.06 -3.09
C GLY A 49 -5.77 -4.82 -2.36
N ASP A 50 -6.36 -5.87 -1.80
CA ASP A 50 -7.53 -5.72 -0.93
C ASP A 50 -7.09 -4.94 0.31
N GLU A 51 -7.65 -3.74 0.47
CA GLU A 51 -7.42 -2.90 1.63
C GLU A 51 -8.47 -3.23 2.68
N GLN A 52 -8.12 -4.03 3.70
CA GLN A 52 -8.92 -4.05 4.92
C GLN A 52 -8.90 -2.71 5.68
N TYR A 53 -7.94 -1.81 5.39
CA TYR A 53 -7.67 -0.62 6.22
C TYR A 53 -8.25 0.72 5.73
N ALA A 54 -8.68 0.85 4.46
CA ALA A 54 -9.24 2.12 3.98
C ALA A 54 -10.71 2.35 4.37
N ASN A 55 -11.43 1.29 4.76
CA ASN A 55 -12.83 1.40 5.14
C ASN A 55 -13.04 1.77 6.60
N GLU A 56 -12.16 1.37 7.52
CA GLU A 56 -12.40 1.58 8.96
C GLU A 56 -12.26 3.05 9.37
N LEU A 57 -11.25 3.77 8.88
CA LEU A 57 -11.07 5.19 9.22
C LEU A 57 -12.21 6.06 8.65
N LYS A 58 -12.62 5.77 7.41
CA LYS A 58 -13.74 6.44 6.75
C LYS A 58 -15.07 6.07 7.41
N SER A 59 -15.29 4.80 7.73
CA SER A 59 -16.46 4.33 8.47
C SER A 59 -16.53 4.97 9.86
N ASN A 60 -15.43 5.06 10.60
CA ASN A 60 -15.38 5.74 11.90
C ASN A 60 -15.68 7.24 11.78
N TYR A 61 -15.16 7.90 10.74
CA TYR A 61 -15.48 9.29 10.44
C TYR A 61 -16.97 9.49 10.12
N ASP A 62 -17.54 8.63 9.27
CA ASP A 62 -18.96 8.65 8.92
C ASP A 62 -19.84 8.33 10.14
N HIS A 63 -19.43 7.41 11.00
CA HIS A 63 -20.11 7.12 12.27
C HIS A 63 -20.09 8.32 13.23
N LEU A 64 -18.97 9.02 13.34
CA LEU A 64 -18.85 10.24 14.14
C LEU A 64 -19.78 11.34 13.61
N LEU A 65 -19.79 11.59 12.30
CA LEU A 65 -20.68 12.59 11.69
C LEU A 65 -22.16 12.25 11.86
N ASN A 66 -22.53 10.97 11.74
CA ASN A 66 -23.90 10.53 11.99
C ASN A 66 -24.31 10.73 13.46
N TYR A 67 -23.39 10.53 14.42
CA TYR A 67 -23.65 10.80 15.83
C TYR A 67 -23.84 12.29 16.13
N LEU A 68 -23.10 13.17 15.43
CA LEU A 68 -23.17 14.63 15.60
C LEU A 68 -24.35 15.30 14.87
N ASN A 69 -24.95 14.64 13.87
CA ASN A 69 -26.09 15.16 13.11
C ASN A 69 -27.47 14.81 13.72
N ILE A 70 -27.51 14.32 14.97
CA ILE A 70 -28.73 14.02 15.74
C ILE A 70 -28.96 15.11 16.78
#